data_AF-A0A8S3TR74-F1
#
_entry.id   AF-A0A8S3TR74-F1
#
_cell.length_a   1.000
_cell.length_b   1.000
_cell.length_c   1.000
_cell.angle_alpha   90.00
_cell.angle_beta   90.00
_cell.angle_gamma   90.00
#
_symmetry.space_group_name_H-M   'P 1'
#
loop_
_entity.id
_entity.type
_entity.pdbx_description
1 polymer ?
#
loop_
_entity_poly.entity_id
_entity_poly.type
_entity_poly.pdbx_seq_one_letter_code
_entity_poly.pdbx_strand_id
1 'polypeptide(L)'
;MTSSRNPEIASKLKKQQLKEMGMGNRPYVSDAVELSDEETMIEAGALGMDNPEGLVTLLWYLNTRNFGLRGCHEHRQLKWGDVKLITTPEKHLVYNERLTKTRDGTNCKNTRAYAPKAWLNHDNPEKCYVSAYEKGTVINGGNFNFNFGNSTASSTCQDDNAGPKPKRRRVQVIESDSD
;
A
#
# COMPACT_ATOMS: atom_id res chain seq x y z
N MET A 1 -6.02 50.50 2.50
CA MET A 1 -4.92 49.59 2.13
C MET A 1 -5.21 48.22 2.72
N THR A 2 -5.87 47.34 1.96
CA THR A 2 -6.20 45.98 2.41
C THR A 2 -4.96 45.10 2.29
N SER A 3 -4.22 44.93 3.39
CA SER A 3 -3.17 43.94 3.49
C SER A 3 -3.81 42.55 3.34
N SER A 4 -3.75 42.02 2.12
CA SER A 4 -4.09 40.65 1.78
C SER A 4 -3.15 39.72 2.56
N ARG A 5 -3.51 39.36 3.79
CA ARG A 5 -2.87 38.27 4.52
C ARG A 5 -3.14 36.99 3.73
N ASN A 6 -2.11 36.49 3.07
CA ASN A 6 -2.15 35.23 2.33
C ASN A 6 -2.71 34.14 3.27
N PRO A 7 -3.87 33.52 2.96
CA PRO A 7 -4.57 32.60 3.85
C PRO A 7 -3.74 31.36 4.20
N GLU A 8 -2.81 30.96 3.32
CA GLU A 8 -1.89 29.86 3.60
C GLU A 8 -0.89 30.18 4.73
N ILE A 9 -0.34 31.40 4.72
CA ILE A 9 0.59 31.86 5.75
C ILE A 9 -0.15 32.00 7.09
N ALA A 10 -1.37 32.55 7.07
CA ALA A 10 -2.21 32.68 8.25
C ALA A 10 -2.53 31.30 8.89
N SER A 11 -2.86 30.29 8.07
CA SER A 11 -3.12 28.92 8.54
C SER A 11 -1.88 28.26 9.15
N LYS A 12 -0.70 28.42 8.54
CA LYS A 12 0.57 27.89 9.06
C LYS A 12 0.94 28.51 10.41
N LEU A 13 0.88 29.84 10.52
CA LEU A 13 1.17 30.56 11.77
C LEU A 13 0.19 30.15 12.88
N LYS A 14 -1.10 29.99 12.55
CA LYS A 14 -2.09 29.57 13.53
C LYS A 14 -1.82 28.16 14.06
N LYS A 15 -1.45 27.22 13.19
CA LYS A 15 -1.05 25.86 13.60
C LYS A 15 0.18 25.87 14.50
N GLN A 16 1.16 26.73 14.23
CA GLN A 16 2.36 26.86 15.06
C GLN A 16 2.02 27.42 16.45
N GLN A 17 1.23 28.50 16.50
CA GLN A 17 0.75 29.09 17.74
C GLN A 17 -0.02 28.07 18.60
N LEU A 18 -0.90 27.27 17.99
CA LEU A 18 -1.67 26.23 18.69
C LEU A 18 -0.75 25.12 19.26
N LYS A 19 0.31 24.76 18.56
CA LYS A 19 1.32 23.81 19.06
C LYS A 19 2.11 24.37 20.24
N GLU A 20 2.52 25.64 20.16
CA GLU A 20 3.24 26.35 21.23
C GLU A 20 2.37 26.46 22.49
N MET A 21 1.08 26.75 22.33
CA MET A 21 0.10 26.78 23.43
C MET A 21 -0.27 25.38 23.95
N GLY A 22 0.36 24.31 23.46
CA GLY A 22 0.09 22.94 23.91
C GLY A 22 -1.27 22.39 23.47
N MET A 23 -2.05 23.14 22.68
CA MET A 23 -3.36 22.74 22.12
C MET A 23 -3.23 21.79 20.93
N GLY A 24 -2.15 21.01 20.89
CA GLY A 24 -2.07 19.84 20.03
C GLY A 24 -2.94 18.71 20.58
N ASN A 25 -3.18 17.66 19.79
CA ASN A 25 -3.99 16.51 20.18
C ASN A 25 -3.28 15.58 21.19
N ARG A 26 -2.54 16.14 22.15
CA ARG A 26 -1.67 15.46 23.13
C ARG A 26 -2.41 14.52 24.10
N PRO A 27 -3.60 14.84 24.64
CA PRO A 27 -4.32 13.91 25.52
C PRO A 27 -5.07 12.81 24.74
N TYR A 28 -5.20 12.94 23.42
CA TYR A 28 -5.84 11.96 22.54
C TYR A 28 -4.81 11.28 21.62
N VAL A 29 -3.56 11.20 22.07
CA VAL A 29 -2.55 10.43 21.37
C VAL A 29 -2.96 8.97 21.45
N SER A 30 -3.04 8.32 20.30
CA SER A 30 -3.27 6.88 20.25
C SER A 30 -2.02 6.15 20.71
N ASP A 31 -2.19 5.21 21.64
CA ASP A 31 -1.13 4.29 22.03
C ASP A 31 -0.79 3.35 20.87
N ALA A 32 0.46 2.87 20.87
CA ALA A 32 0.89 1.88 19.90
C ALA A 32 0.28 0.51 20.26
N VAL A 33 -0.14 -0.24 19.24
CA VAL A 33 -0.64 -1.61 19.42
C VAL A 33 0.51 -2.49 19.92
N GLU A 34 0.32 -3.12 21.07
CA GLU A 34 1.27 -4.05 21.68
C GLU A 34 1.03 -5.51 21.24
N LEU A 35 1.99 -6.39 21.50
CA LEU A 35 1.84 -7.82 21.19
C LEU A 35 0.73 -8.49 22.02
N SER A 36 0.54 -8.04 23.26
CA SER A 36 -0.55 -8.45 24.15
C SER A 36 -1.92 -8.07 23.60
N ASP A 37 -2.04 -6.90 22.96
CA ASP A 37 -3.26 -6.47 22.29
C ASP A 37 -3.58 -7.38 21.11
N GLU A 38 -2.57 -7.74 20.31
CA GLU A 38 -2.72 -8.69 19.20
C GLU A 38 -3.21 -10.06 19.69
N GLU A 39 -2.64 -10.57 20.77
CA GLU A 39 -3.04 -11.84 21.37
C GLU A 39 -4.49 -11.79 21.87
N THR A 40 -4.85 -10.72 22.58
CA THR A 40 -6.23 -10.50 23.06
C THR A 40 -7.23 -10.44 21.90
N MET A 41 -6.88 -9.75 20.81
CA MET A 41 -7.72 -9.68 19.60
C MET A 41 -7.87 -11.04 18.91
N ILE A 42 -6.84 -11.88 18.96
CA ILE A 42 -6.90 -13.23 18.40
C ILE A 42 -7.77 -14.14 19.25
N GLU A 43 -7.59 -14.12 20.56
CA GLU A 43 -8.43 -14.87 21.52
C GLU A 43 -9.91 -14.47 21.43
N ALA A 44 -10.18 -13.19 21.22
CA ALA A 44 -11.53 -12.67 21.01
C ALA A 44 -12.13 -13.03 19.62
N GLY A 45 -11.34 -13.61 18.72
CA GLY A 45 -11.75 -13.96 17.35
C GLY A 45 -11.86 -12.76 16.39
N ALA A 46 -11.46 -11.57 16.83
CA ALA A 46 -11.46 -10.35 16.01
C ALA A 46 -10.34 -10.37 14.95
N LEU A 47 -9.22 -11.04 15.26
CA LEU A 47 -8.17 -11.37 14.31
C LEU A 47 -8.03 -12.88 14.27
N GLY A 48 -8.02 -13.48 13.08
CA GLY A 48 -7.80 -14.91 13.02
C GLY A 48 -8.15 -15.49 11.68
N MET A 49 -7.71 -16.71 11.44
CA MET A 49 -7.97 -17.41 10.19
C MET A 49 -9.22 -18.28 10.24
N ASP A 50 -9.79 -18.52 11.42
CA ASP A 50 -10.82 -19.55 11.63
C ASP A 50 -12.24 -19.10 11.32
N ASN A 51 -12.47 -17.79 11.29
CA ASN A 51 -13.74 -17.21 10.91
C ASN A 51 -13.54 -16.18 9.78
N PRO A 52 -14.53 -15.99 8.89
CA PRO A 52 -14.37 -15.15 7.71
C PRO A 52 -14.17 -13.66 8.04
N GLU A 53 -14.84 -13.15 9.08
CA GLU A 53 -14.76 -11.74 9.48
C GLU A 53 -13.39 -11.39 10.08
N GLY A 54 -12.89 -12.26 10.95
CA GLY A 54 -11.57 -12.22 11.54
C GLY A 54 -10.47 -12.38 10.50
N LEU A 55 -10.69 -13.17 9.44
CA LEU A 55 -9.73 -13.33 8.35
C LEU A 55 -9.61 -12.05 7.51
N VAL A 56 -10.75 -11.46 7.18
CA VAL A 56 -10.83 -10.17 6.47
C VAL A 56 -10.15 -9.08 7.31
N THR A 57 -10.45 -9.02 8.60
CA THR A 57 -9.85 -8.05 9.54
C THR A 57 -8.35 -8.29 9.72
N LEU A 58 -7.92 -9.55 9.82
CA LEU A 58 -6.51 -9.94 9.88
C LEU A 58 -5.76 -9.51 8.63
N LEU A 59 -6.33 -9.69 7.44
CA LEU A 59 -5.71 -9.23 6.20
C LEU A 59 -5.61 -7.72 6.14
N TRP A 60 -6.64 -6.99 6.58
CA TRP A 60 -6.58 -5.54 6.71
C TRP A 60 -5.48 -5.09 7.69
N TYR A 61 -5.35 -5.78 8.83
CA TYR A 61 -4.28 -5.53 9.79
C TYR A 61 -2.89 -5.78 9.18
N LEU A 62 -2.70 -6.92 8.53
CA LEU A 62 -1.41 -7.33 7.95
C LEU A 62 -1.00 -6.50 6.74
N ASN A 63 -1.95 -6.06 5.92
CA ASN A 63 -1.75 -5.06 4.86
C ASN A 63 -1.16 -3.76 5.43
N THR A 64 -1.74 -3.27 6.55
CA THR A 64 -1.28 -2.05 7.23
C THR A 64 0.14 -2.26 7.79
N ARG A 65 0.35 -3.38 8.50
CA ARG A 65 1.63 -3.69 9.15
C ARG A 65 2.77 -3.94 8.17
N ASN A 66 2.55 -4.72 7.10
CA ASN A 66 3.61 -5.14 6.17
C ASN A 66 3.84 -4.14 5.03
N PHE A 67 2.78 -3.57 4.46
CA PHE A 67 2.90 -2.70 3.29
C PHE A 67 2.82 -1.21 3.61
N GLY A 68 2.46 -0.88 4.86
CA GLY A 68 2.32 0.49 5.33
C GLY A 68 1.13 1.19 4.69
N LEU A 69 0.09 0.44 4.33
CA LEU A 69 -1.17 0.99 3.80
C LEU A 69 -1.86 1.80 4.88
N ARG A 70 -2.01 3.10 4.68
CA ARG A 70 -2.52 4.04 5.67
C ARG A 70 -3.98 4.38 5.41
N GLY A 71 -4.79 4.11 6.43
CA GLY A 71 -6.17 4.57 6.51
C GLY A 71 -7.14 3.84 5.58
N CYS A 72 -8.42 4.17 5.71
CA CYS A 72 -9.50 3.49 5.00
C CYS A 72 -9.42 3.62 3.47
N HIS A 73 -8.81 4.68 2.96
CA HIS A 73 -8.84 5.00 1.53
C HIS A 73 -7.94 4.08 0.70
N GLU A 74 -6.69 3.89 1.12
CA GLU A 74 -5.73 3.04 0.40
C GLU A 74 -6.18 1.58 0.39
N HIS A 75 -6.73 1.11 1.52
CA HIS A 75 -7.31 -0.23 1.62
C HIS A 75 -8.51 -0.45 0.70
N ARG A 76 -9.42 0.52 0.59
CA ARG A 76 -10.58 0.43 -0.32
C ARG A 76 -10.20 0.48 -1.79
N GLN A 77 -9.05 1.09 -2.10
CA GLN A 77 -8.56 1.20 -3.46
C GLN A 77 -7.73 0.01 -3.91
N LEU A 78 -7.39 -0.92 -3.00
CA LEU A 78 -6.71 -2.15 -3.38
C LEU A 78 -7.54 -2.91 -4.41
N LYS A 79 -6.92 -3.22 -5.54
CA LYS A 79 -7.50 -4.02 -6.61
C LYS A 79 -6.81 -5.36 -6.73
N TRP A 80 -7.47 -6.25 -7.45
CA TRP A 80 -6.88 -7.48 -7.94
C TRP A 80 -5.55 -7.25 -8.65
N GLY A 81 -4.58 -8.07 -8.26
CA GLY A 81 -3.22 -8.02 -8.81
C GLY A 81 -2.32 -6.95 -8.18
N ASP A 82 -2.83 -6.13 -7.26
CA ASP A 82 -1.99 -5.17 -6.52
C ASP A 82 -1.10 -5.91 -5.54
N VAL A 83 -1.67 -6.86 -4.79
CA VAL A 83 -0.91 -7.83 -4.01
C VAL A 83 -0.76 -9.11 -4.84
N LYS A 84 0.47 -9.60 -4.98
CA LYS A 84 0.80 -10.82 -5.73
C LYS A 84 1.54 -11.78 -4.84
N LEU A 85 1.11 -13.04 -4.85
CA LEU A 85 1.85 -14.14 -4.25
C LEU A 85 2.92 -14.62 -5.23
N ILE A 86 4.17 -14.59 -4.79
CA ILE A 86 5.33 -15.14 -5.48
C ILE A 86 5.74 -16.39 -4.71
N THR A 87 5.93 -17.50 -5.42
CA THR A 87 6.25 -18.81 -4.83
C THR A 87 7.72 -19.21 -5.00
N THR A 88 8.44 -18.62 -5.96
CA THR A 88 9.83 -18.93 -6.27
C THR A 88 10.71 -17.67 -6.23
N PRO A 89 11.95 -17.74 -5.71
CA PRO A 89 12.60 -18.87 -5.03
C PRO A 89 12.08 -19.12 -3.61
N GLU A 90 11.57 -18.08 -2.94
CA GLU A 90 10.98 -18.15 -1.61
C GLU A 90 9.58 -17.52 -1.62
N LYS A 91 8.67 -18.08 -0.83
CA LYS A 91 7.26 -17.69 -0.87
C LYS A 91 7.04 -16.34 -0.18
N HIS A 92 6.52 -15.37 -0.91
CA HIS A 92 6.26 -14.02 -0.39
C HIS A 92 5.17 -13.28 -1.15
N LEU A 93 4.56 -12.30 -0.49
CA LEU A 93 3.66 -11.34 -1.11
C LEU A 93 4.43 -10.09 -1.54
N VAL A 94 4.10 -9.55 -2.71
CA VAL A 94 4.60 -8.27 -3.21
C VAL A 94 3.43 -7.34 -3.48
N TYR A 95 3.51 -6.12 -2.95
CA TYR A 95 2.53 -5.08 -3.24
C TYR A 95 3.04 -4.10 -4.31
N ASN A 96 2.30 -4.01 -5.41
CA ASN A 96 2.51 -3.07 -6.49
C ASN A 96 1.62 -1.84 -6.26
N GLU A 97 2.23 -0.79 -5.69
CA GLU A 97 1.57 0.48 -5.43
C GLU A 97 1.21 1.17 -6.77
N ARG A 98 -0.10 1.34 -7.03
CA ARG A 98 -0.56 2.08 -8.23
C ARG A 98 -0.50 3.58 -8.01
N LEU A 99 -1.09 4.07 -6.93
CA LEU A 99 -1.22 5.48 -6.56
C LEU A 99 -1.37 5.57 -5.03
N THR A 100 -0.80 6.60 -4.41
CA THR A 100 -1.06 6.93 -3.01
C THR A 100 -1.38 8.41 -2.86
N LYS A 101 -1.86 8.83 -1.68
CA LYS A 101 -2.13 10.24 -1.39
C LYS A 101 -0.93 11.17 -1.69
N THR A 102 0.29 10.66 -1.57
CA THR A 102 1.54 11.39 -1.84
C THR A 102 2.09 11.16 -3.26
N ARG A 103 1.44 10.31 -4.06
CA ARG A 103 1.88 9.82 -5.36
C ARG A 103 0.66 9.60 -6.25
N ASP A 104 0.14 10.71 -6.72
CA ASP A 104 -1.06 10.87 -7.55
C ASP A 104 -0.86 10.43 -9.02
N GLY A 105 0.31 9.91 -9.37
CA GLY A 105 0.58 9.35 -10.71
C GLY A 105 0.74 10.39 -11.82
N THR A 106 0.65 11.69 -11.47
CA THR A 106 0.97 12.81 -12.38
C THR A 106 2.45 12.80 -12.77
N ASN A 107 3.31 12.24 -11.92
CA ASN A 107 4.71 11.97 -12.23
C ASN A 107 4.96 10.46 -12.25
N CYS A 108 5.13 9.88 -13.45
CA CYS A 108 5.40 8.47 -13.66
C CYS A 108 6.72 7.98 -13.02
N LYS A 109 7.62 8.90 -12.65
CA LYS A 109 8.86 8.59 -11.92
C LYS A 109 8.67 8.55 -10.41
N ASN A 110 7.51 8.99 -9.91
CA ASN A 110 7.20 8.95 -8.49
C ASN A 110 6.64 7.56 -8.11
N THR A 111 7.43 6.51 -8.33
CA THR A 111 7.16 5.12 -7.91
C THR A 111 8.17 4.65 -6.86
N ARG A 112 7.78 3.70 -6.01
CA ARG A 112 8.58 3.34 -4.83
C ARG A 112 9.89 2.72 -5.35
N ALA A 113 11.02 3.10 -4.77
CA ALA A 113 12.31 2.58 -5.21
C ALA A 113 12.35 1.05 -5.14
N TYR A 114 11.58 0.47 -4.22
CA TYR A 114 11.38 -0.96 -4.05
C TYR A 114 9.90 -1.25 -3.75
N ALA A 115 9.39 -2.34 -4.33
CA ALA A 115 8.09 -2.88 -3.97
C ALA A 115 8.19 -3.52 -2.58
N PRO A 116 7.32 -3.18 -1.61
CA PRO A 116 7.33 -3.79 -0.30
C PRO A 116 6.94 -5.27 -0.41
N LYS A 117 7.62 -6.10 0.39
CA LYS A 117 7.50 -7.56 0.37
C LYS A 117 7.17 -8.08 1.76
N ALA A 118 6.36 -9.13 1.83
CA ALA A 118 6.06 -9.85 3.06
C ALA A 118 6.35 -11.34 2.87
N TRP A 119 7.31 -11.86 3.62
CA TRP A 119 7.76 -13.24 3.48
C TRP A 119 6.89 -14.21 4.26
N LEU A 120 6.88 -15.47 3.82
CA LEU A 120 6.28 -16.55 4.56
C LEU A 120 6.99 -16.70 5.91
N ASN A 121 6.23 -16.62 6.98
CA ASN A 121 6.70 -16.90 8.33
C ASN A 121 6.26 -18.31 8.74
N HIS A 122 7.21 -19.18 9.04
CA HIS A 122 6.97 -20.56 9.50
C HIS A 122 6.84 -20.67 11.02
N ASP A 123 7.41 -19.74 11.78
CA ASP A 123 7.45 -19.79 13.24
C ASP A 123 6.08 -19.46 13.86
N ASN A 124 5.32 -18.59 13.19
CA ASN A 124 3.97 -18.22 13.62
C ASN A 124 3.00 -18.24 12.42
N PRO A 125 2.48 -19.43 12.06
CA PRO A 125 1.60 -19.58 10.90
C PRO A 125 0.26 -18.86 11.09
N GLU A 126 -0.25 -18.74 12.32
CA GLU A 126 -1.54 -18.12 12.64
C GLU A 126 -1.55 -16.60 12.38
N LYS A 127 -0.41 -15.94 12.61
CA LYS A 127 -0.21 -14.51 12.33
C LYS A 127 0.47 -14.27 10.97
N CYS A 128 0.73 -15.32 10.20
CA CYS A 128 1.48 -15.23 8.95
C CYS A 128 0.63 -14.64 7.83
N TYR A 129 1.12 -13.57 7.21
CA TYR A 129 0.40 -12.87 6.16
C TYR A 129 0.25 -13.69 4.88
N VAL A 130 1.28 -14.45 4.50
CA VAL A 130 1.21 -15.35 3.35
C VAL A 130 0.15 -16.43 3.57
N SER A 131 0.13 -17.07 4.74
CA SER A 131 -0.86 -18.10 5.08
C SER A 131 -2.28 -17.55 5.11
N ALA A 132 -2.49 -16.38 5.74
CA ALA A 132 -3.78 -15.70 5.78
C ALA A 132 -4.28 -15.33 4.38
N TYR A 133 -3.38 -14.82 3.53
CA TYR A 133 -3.73 -14.45 2.15
C TYR A 133 -4.19 -15.67 1.36
N GLU A 134 -3.45 -16.77 1.45
CA GLU A 134 -3.83 -18.03 0.77
C GLU A 134 -5.18 -18.56 1.25
N LYS A 135 -5.38 -18.69 2.56
CA LYS A 135 -6.65 -19.19 3.11
C LYS A 135 -7.82 -18.36 2.62
N GLY A 136 -7.64 -17.04 2.57
CA GLY A 136 -8.66 -16.14 2.12
C GLY A 136 -8.94 -16.16 0.61
N THR A 137 -7.92 -16.41 -0.23
CA THR A 137 -8.12 -16.56 -1.68
C THR A 137 -8.98 -17.79 -2.00
N VAL A 138 -8.87 -18.83 -1.19
CA VAL A 138 -9.69 -20.05 -1.28
C VAL A 138 -11.14 -19.79 -0.88
N ILE A 139 -11.37 -19.06 0.21
CA ILE A 139 -12.73 -18.81 0.75
C ILE A 139 -13.58 -17.94 -0.18
N ASN A 140 -12.98 -16.99 -0.89
CA ASN A 140 -13.70 -16.09 -1.79
C ASN A 140 -13.68 -16.52 -3.27
N GLY A 141 -13.29 -17.77 -3.59
CA GLY A 141 -13.23 -18.26 -4.98
C GLY A 141 -12.29 -17.45 -5.88
N GLY A 142 -11.18 -16.95 -5.33
CA GLY A 142 -10.28 -16.03 -6.03
C GLY A 142 -10.77 -14.58 -6.08
N ASN A 143 -11.80 -14.20 -5.29
CA ASN A 143 -12.42 -12.86 -5.24
C ASN A 143 -12.51 -12.23 -3.82
N PHE A 144 -11.40 -12.02 -3.09
CA PHE A 144 -11.23 -10.90 -2.13
C PHE A 144 -11.69 -9.49 -2.60
N ASN A 145 -12.95 -9.15 -2.32
CA ASN A 145 -13.40 -7.75 -2.30
C ASN A 145 -13.63 -7.32 -0.85
N PHE A 146 -12.88 -6.30 -0.38
CA PHE A 146 -13.29 -5.52 0.79
C PHE A 146 -14.38 -4.55 0.33
N ASN A 147 -15.63 -4.99 0.36
CA ASN A 147 -16.74 -4.19 -0.13
C ASN A 147 -17.14 -3.13 0.91
N PHE A 148 -16.43 -2.01 0.92
CA PHE A 148 -16.88 -0.80 1.61
C PHE A 148 -17.49 0.15 0.58
N GLY A 149 -18.81 0.34 0.66
CA GLY A 149 -19.67 1.04 -0.29
C GLY A 149 -19.06 2.20 -1.10
N ASN A 150 -19.19 2.01 -2.42
CA ASN A 150 -19.41 2.97 -3.52
C ASN A 150 -18.38 4.09 -3.84
N SER A 151 -17.75 3.92 -5.00
CA SER A 151 -17.94 4.68 -6.25
C SER A 151 -16.61 4.94 -6.97
N THR A 152 -16.67 4.73 -8.28
CA THR A 152 -15.58 4.56 -9.23
C THR A 152 -14.88 5.87 -9.63
N ALA A 153 -13.56 5.82 -9.79
CA ALA A 153 -12.87 6.43 -10.94
C ALA A 153 -11.54 5.70 -11.17
N SER A 154 -11.35 5.15 -12.36
CA SER A 154 -10.07 4.59 -12.83
C SER A 154 -9.46 5.62 -13.77
N SER A 155 -8.47 6.38 -13.30
CA SER A 155 -7.65 7.22 -14.18
C SER A 155 -6.40 6.45 -14.58
N THR A 156 -6.31 6.09 -15.87
CA THR A 156 -5.07 5.63 -16.48
C THR A 156 -4.22 6.85 -16.84
N CYS A 157 -2.92 6.84 -16.52
CA CYS A 157 -1.99 7.85 -16.99
C CYS A 157 -1.83 7.70 -18.53
N GLN A 158 -2.25 8.71 -19.29
CA GLN A 158 -1.91 8.83 -20.71
C GLN A 158 -0.63 9.66 -20.80
N ASP A 159 0.45 9.05 -21.30
CA ASP A 159 1.67 9.76 -21.64
C ASP A 159 1.47 10.46 -23.00
N ASP A 160 0.82 11.62 -22.99
CA ASP A 160 0.76 12.51 -24.15
C ASP A 160 2.07 13.28 -24.31
N ASN A 161 3.17 12.57 -24.59
CA ASN A 161 4.42 13.18 -25.07
C ASN A 161 5.33 12.13 -25.73
N ALA A 162 4.90 11.61 -26.88
CA ALA A 162 5.77 10.90 -27.79
C ALA A 162 6.70 11.88 -28.52
N GLY A 163 7.82 12.25 -27.88
CA GLY A 163 8.96 12.85 -28.58
C GLY A 163 9.49 11.89 -29.68
N PRO A 164 10.18 12.41 -30.72
CA PRO A 164 10.54 11.62 -31.89
C PRO A 164 11.48 10.47 -31.48
N LYS A 165 11.05 9.24 -31.81
CA LYS A 165 11.77 7.99 -31.50
C LYS A 165 13.19 8.02 -32.09
N PRO A 166 14.23 7.62 -31.34
CA PRO A 166 15.58 7.54 -31.88
C PRO A 166 15.66 6.47 -32.99
N LYS A 167 16.26 6.84 -34.13
CA LYS A 167 16.53 5.91 -35.24
C LYS A 167 17.45 4.79 -34.76
N ARG A 168 17.00 3.53 -34.88
CA ARG A 168 17.83 2.34 -34.64
C ARG A 168 19.06 2.37 -35.55
N ARG A 169 20.27 2.38 -34.96
CA ARG A 169 21.50 2.08 -35.71
C ARG A 169 21.49 0.60 -36.08
N ARG A 170 21.67 0.30 -37.38
CA ARG A 170 21.86 -1.06 -37.90
C ARG A 170 23.20 -1.59 -37.37
N VAL A 171 23.15 -2.69 -36.62
CA VAL A 171 24.35 -3.45 -36.23
C VAL A 171 24.95 -4.04 -37.51
N GLN A 172 26.20 -3.72 -37.82
CA GLN A 172 26.97 -4.42 -38.85
C GLN A 172 27.47 -5.73 -38.24
N VAL A 173 27.10 -6.85 -38.86
CA VAL A 173 27.67 -8.17 -38.58
C VAL A 173 29.10 -8.15 -39.09
N ILE A 174 30.06 -8.45 -38.22
CA ILE A 174 31.44 -8.70 -38.60
C ILE A 174 31.50 -10.21 -38.85
N GLU A 175 31.64 -10.62 -40.11
CA GLU A 175 31.99 -11.98 -40.47
C GLU A 175 33.47 -12.21 -40.10
N SER A 176 33.72 -13.24 -39.30
CA SER A 176 35.05 -13.72 -38.95
C SER A 176 35.43 -14.81 -39.95
N ASP A 177 36.31 -14.49 -40.89
CA ASP A 177 36.93 -15.49 -41.76
C ASP A 177 37.98 -16.27 -40.96
N SER A 178 37.85 -17.59 -41.01
CA SER A 178 38.83 -18.57 -40.52
C SER A 178 39.44 -19.24 -41.75
N ASP A 179 40.72 -18.98 -42.01
CA ASP A 179 41.76 -19.93 -42.44
C ASP A 179 43.10 -19.20 -42.65
#